data_AF-A0ABD3FH19-F1
#
_entry.id   AF-A0ABD3FH19-F1
#
_cell.length_a   1.000
_cell.length_b   1.000
_cell.length_c   1.000
_cell.angle_alpha   90.00
_cell.angle_beta   90.00
_cell.angle_gamma   90.00
#
_symmetry.space_group_name_H-M   'P 1'
#
loop_
_entity.id
_entity.type
_entity.pdbx_description
1 polymer ?
#
loop_
_entity_poly.entity_id
_entity_poly.type
_entity_poly.pdbx_seq_one_letter_code
_entity_poly.pdbx_strand_id
1 'polypeptide(L)'
;MDVWYVTTQYPKYGAYPPYETVSHPAVSSHSRPFSMRVPSIYLVWDSKLGVIALRRHACQLAVSRCGFVLAGVFFRIDQAAALQVPVALKIMDRAQVLLQRDDVESEIRVMGQLQMAGIDAPLANDYMIRWEYASDAYNQYVATEYVANGSLQAFAHRRVHLLMLKHLHEFAQEHGEAPTKLECISYVYRGSGHEWMKEGIEMFTGIAKALTYLHAQNVAHLDLDVYNVAVDLITRPRVIDLGSSQIMDHRGMVGEGYISIKFKPLFVAPEVRSHQSMTPPRPGFNGAAADMWAAGVILVQCVVWGFRGGPSYLSSNTNWRREVFCHIDATCSPKSCYLCVNFISIPPIIGAIIKQLLHVDPKQRPSAYEVAMALQENRQVQLFPVHSRLQG
;
A
#
# COMPACT_ATOMS: atom_id res chain seq x y z
N MET A 1 -23.80 -0.29 -12.40
CA MET A 1 -23.62 -0.31 -10.93
C MET A 1 -24.96 -0.01 -10.37
N ASP A 2 -25.71 -1.03 -10.00
CA ASP A 2 -27.15 -0.91 -10.15
C ASP A 2 -27.81 -0.56 -8.82
N VAL A 3 -27.46 0.64 -8.31
CA VAL A 3 -28.19 1.31 -7.22
C VAL A 3 -29.68 1.28 -7.54
N TRP A 4 -30.02 1.53 -8.81
CA TRP A 4 -31.37 1.37 -9.33
C TRP A 4 -31.93 -0.05 -9.11
N TYR A 5 -31.24 -1.10 -9.58
CA TYR A 5 -31.65 -2.49 -9.30
C TYR A 5 -31.84 -2.75 -7.80
N VAL A 6 -30.91 -2.33 -6.94
CA VAL A 6 -31.06 -2.48 -5.48
C VAL A 6 -32.30 -1.76 -4.98
N THR A 7 -32.57 -0.52 -5.39
CA THR A 7 -33.79 0.20 -5.00
C THR A 7 -35.07 -0.49 -5.47
N THR A 8 -35.06 -1.22 -6.59
CA THR A 8 -36.23 -2.04 -7.01
C THR A 8 -36.38 -3.34 -6.23
N GLN A 9 -35.28 -3.91 -5.73
CA GLN A 9 -35.30 -5.18 -4.99
C GLN A 9 -35.52 -4.97 -3.48
N TYR A 10 -35.14 -3.81 -2.93
CA TYR A 10 -35.26 -3.51 -1.51
C TYR A 10 -36.70 -3.60 -0.98
N PRO A 11 -37.76 -3.15 -1.68
CA PRO A 11 -39.14 -3.35 -1.23
C PRO A 11 -39.53 -4.83 -1.04
N LYS A 12 -38.89 -5.75 -1.76
CA LYS A 12 -39.15 -7.19 -1.68
C LYS A 12 -38.40 -7.85 -0.53
N TYR A 13 -37.13 -7.51 -0.34
CA TYR A 13 -36.23 -8.21 0.59
C TYR A 13 -35.96 -7.45 1.89
N GLY A 14 -36.17 -6.13 1.91
CA GLY A 14 -35.99 -5.25 3.06
C GLY A 14 -34.63 -5.41 3.74
N ALA A 15 -34.65 -5.62 5.06
CA ALA A 15 -33.45 -5.81 5.87
C ALA A 15 -32.78 -7.20 5.71
N TYR A 16 -33.35 -8.10 4.91
CA TYR A 16 -32.93 -9.50 4.80
C TYR A 16 -32.61 -9.86 3.34
N PRO A 17 -31.52 -9.31 2.77
CA PRO A 17 -31.13 -9.62 1.39
C PRO A 17 -30.79 -11.11 1.24
N PRO A 18 -30.99 -11.68 0.04
CA PRO A 18 -30.61 -13.06 -0.22
C PRO A 18 -29.10 -13.25 -0.17
N TYR A 19 -28.68 -14.44 0.30
CA TYR A 19 -27.28 -14.88 0.30
C TYR A 19 -27.13 -16.04 -0.68
N GLU A 20 -25.96 -16.11 -1.30
CA GLU A 20 -25.56 -17.24 -2.14
C GLU A 20 -24.26 -17.85 -1.61
N THR A 21 -24.12 -19.15 -1.84
CA THR A 21 -22.91 -19.90 -1.50
C THR A 21 -21.91 -19.78 -2.66
N VAL A 22 -20.74 -19.24 -2.37
CA VAL A 22 -19.64 -19.07 -3.33
C VAL A 22 -18.45 -19.93 -2.92
N SER A 23 -17.81 -20.53 -3.92
CA SER A 23 -16.53 -21.23 -3.71
C SER A 23 -15.39 -20.23 -3.62
N HIS A 24 -14.70 -20.22 -2.48
CA HIS A 24 -13.48 -19.47 -2.26
C HIS A 24 -12.25 -20.32 -2.63
N PRO A 25 -11.36 -19.83 -3.51
CA PRO A 25 -10.22 -20.60 -3.98
C PRO A 25 -9.10 -20.69 -2.93
N ALA A 26 -8.28 -21.72 -3.00
CA ALA A 26 -7.04 -21.76 -2.23
C ALA A 26 -6.13 -20.58 -2.63
N VAL A 27 -5.77 -19.72 -1.66
CA VAL A 27 -4.89 -18.56 -1.88
C VAL A 27 -3.40 -18.88 -1.69
N SER A 28 -3.08 -20.07 -1.19
CA SER A 28 -1.72 -20.58 -1.01
C SER A 28 -1.70 -22.10 -1.11
N SER A 29 -0.51 -22.68 -1.28
CA SER A 29 -0.28 -24.13 -1.26
C SER A 29 -0.70 -24.82 0.05
N HIS A 30 -0.84 -24.05 1.14
CA HIS A 30 -1.19 -24.55 2.47
C HIS A 30 -2.67 -24.35 2.83
N SER A 31 -3.44 -23.67 1.99
CA SER A 31 -4.88 -23.43 2.20
C SER A 31 -5.72 -24.34 1.31
N ARG A 32 -6.89 -24.76 1.80
CA ARG A 32 -7.88 -25.48 1.00
C ARG A 32 -9.00 -24.53 0.56
N PRO A 33 -9.64 -24.77 -0.60
CA PRO A 33 -10.86 -24.07 -0.96
C PRO A 33 -11.94 -24.30 0.11
N PHE A 34 -12.81 -23.32 0.30
CA PHE A 34 -13.96 -23.42 1.21
C PHE A 34 -15.19 -22.72 0.60
N SER A 35 -16.36 -22.96 1.16
CA SER A 35 -17.60 -22.29 0.73
C SER A 35 -17.93 -21.15 1.67
N MET A 36 -18.28 -19.99 1.12
CA MET A 36 -18.65 -18.79 1.87
C MET A 36 -20.07 -18.37 1.51
N ARG A 37 -20.86 -17.97 2.51
CA ARG A 37 -22.17 -17.33 2.27
C ARG A 37 -21.98 -15.83 2.18
N VAL A 38 -22.30 -15.27 1.04
CA VAL A 38 -22.08 -13.84 0.77
C VAL A 38 -23.47 -13.22 0.43
N PRO A 39 -23.70 -11.89 0.55
CA PRO A 39 -24.95 -11.23 0.10
C PRO A 39 -25.02 -11.04 -1.43
N SER A 40 -26.04 -11.54 -2.13
CA SER A 40 -26.00 -11.67 -3.61
C SER A 40 -26.31 -10.38 -4.37
N ILE A 41 -27.12 -9.51 -3.78
CA ILE A 41 -27.60 -8.26 -4.42
C ILE A 41 -27.02 -7.03 -3.70
N TYR A 42 -27.30 -6.91 -2.41
CA TYR A 42 -26.86 -5.82 -1.56
C TYR A 42 -26.59 -6.33 -0.15
N LEU A 43 -25.84 -5.54 0.61
CA LEU A 43 -25.65 -5.71 2.04
C LEU A 43 -26.33 -4.55 2.76
N VAL A 44 -27.17 -4.85 3.76
CA VAL A 44 -27.68 -3.82 4.68
C VAL A 44 -26.52 -3.40 5.58
N TRP A 45 -26.22 -2.11 5.61
CA TRP A 45 -25.01 -1.60 6.24
C TRP A 45 -25.26 -1.05 7.64
N ASP A 46 -26.27 -0.19 7.78
CA ASP A 46 -26.57 0.48 9.03
C ASP A 46 -28.10 0.55 9.30
N SER A 47 -28.46 0.97 10.51
CA SER A 47 -29.87 1.17 10.92
C SER A 47 -30.52 2.41 10.31
N LYS A 48 -29.74 3.26 9.63
CA LYS A 48 -30.16 4.51 8.99
C LYS A 48 -30.39 4.31 7.49
N LEU A 49 -30.89 3.12 7.12
CA LEU A 49 -31.20 2.72 5.75
C LEU A 49 -30.00 2.75 4.78
N GLY A 50 -28.78 2.68 5.30
CA GLY A 50 -27.56 2.52 4.52
C GLY A 50 -27.47 1.12 3.93
N VAL A 51 -27.13 1.03 2.64
CA VAL A 51 -26.93 -0.22 1.93
C VAL A 51 -25.68 -0.14 1.05
N ILE A 52 -25.00 -1.27 0.87
CA ILE A 52 -23.94 -1.42 -0.12
C ILE A 52 -24.48 -2.28 -1.27
N ALA A 53 -24.66 -1.67 -2.44
CA ALA A 53 -24.92 -2.39 -3.69
C ALA A 53 -23.67 -3.17 -4.10
N LEU A 54 -23.83 -4.46 -4.39
CA LEU A 54 -22.72 -5.34 -4.76
C LEU A 54 -22.73 -5.64 -6.27
N ARG A 55 -21.53 -5.74 -6.87
CA ARG A 55 -21.35 -6.19 -8.26
C ARG A 55 -20.60 -7.51 -8.31
N ARG A 56 -21.27 -8.61 -8.02
CA ARG A 56 -20.56 -9.88 -7.82
C ARG A 56 -19.83 -10.45 -9.01
N HIS A 57 -20.44 -10.45 -10.19
CA HIS A 57 -19.89 -11.25 -11.30
C HIS A 57 -18.82 -10.57 -12.15
N ALA A 58 -18.49 -9.29 -11.92
CA ALA A 58 -17.55 -8.56 -12.78
C ALA A 58 -16.49 -7.71 -12.04
N CYS A 59 -16.54 -7.61 -10.70
CA CYS A 59 -15.73 -6.63 -9.97
C CYS A 59 -15.13 -7.14 -8.64
N GLN A 60 -14.76 -8.43 -8.57
CA GLN A 60 -13.90 -8.91 -7.48
C GLN A 60 -12.55 -8.18 -7.57
N LEU A 61 -12.23 -7.40 -6.54
CA LEU A 61 -11.01 -6.59 -6.49
C LEU A 61 -9.81 -7.42 -6.01
N ALA A 62 -10.02 -8.29 -5.01
CA ALA A 62 -8.99 -9.15 -4.46
C ALA A 62 -9.58 -10.39 -3.78
N VAL A 63 -8.72 -11.39 -3.54
CA VAL A 63 -9.01 -12.56 -2.70
C VAL A 63 -8.06 -12.52 -1.51
N SER A 64 -8.61 -12.65 -0.30
CA SER A 64 -7.84 -12.76 0.94
C SER A 64 -7.92 -14.17 1.52
N ARG A 65 -7.14 -14.47 2.56
CA ARG A 65 -7.12 -15.80 3.21
C ARG A 65 -8.47 -16.23 3.79
N CYS A 66 -9.29 -15.27 4.20
CA CYS A 66 -10.57 -15.51 4.87
C CYS A 66 -11.78 -15.03 4.07
N GLY A 67 -11.60 -14.50 2.85
CA GLY A 67 -12.73 -14.09 2.01
C GLY A 67 -12.35 -13.25 0.79
N PHE A 68 -13.19 -12.29 0.43
CA PHE A 68 -13.07 -11.49 -0.81
C PHE A 68 -13.04 -9.99 -0.53
N VAL A 69 -12.49 -9.23 -1.46
CA VAL A 69 -12.73 -7.78 -1.54
C VAL A 69 -13.54 -7.51 -2.81
N LEU A 70 -14.73 -6.94 -2.65
CA LEU A 70 -15.65 -6.63 -3.74
C LEU A 70 -15.80 -5.12 -3.91
N ALA A 71 -15.87 -4.65 -5.16
CA ALA A 71 -16.33 -3.29 -5.41
C ALA A 71 -17.84 -3.19 -5.16
N GLY A 72 -18.26 -2.14 -4.48
CA GLY A 72 -19.66 -1.82 -4.24
C GLY A 72 -19.92 -0.32 -4.28
N VAL A 73 -21.19 0.04 -4.06
CA VAL A 73 -21.60 1.44 -3.91
C VAL A 73 -22.45 1.53 -2.64
N PHE A 74 -21.96 2.28 -1.66
CA PHE A 74 -22.73 2.66 -0.48
C PHE A 74 -23.68 3.81 -0.82
N PHE A 75 -24.93 3.72 -0.39
CA PHE A 75 -25.92 4.78 -0.49
C PHE A 75 -27.01 4.58 0.57
N ARG A 76 -27.80 5.62 0.86
CA ARG A 76 -28.99 5.51 1.71
C ARG A 76 -30.22 5.29 0.84
N ILE A 77 -31.09 4.34 1.19
CA ILE A 77 -32.26 3.95 0.38
C ILE A 77 -33.17 5.15 0.09
N ASP A 78 -33.40 6.01 1.09
CA ASP A 78 -34.23 7.22 1.00
C ASP A 78 -33.56 8.37 0.23
N GLN A 79 -32.25 8.29 -0.01
CA GLN A 79 -31.44 9.33 -0.64
C GLN A 79 -30.58 8.77 -1.79
N ALA A 80 -31.05 7.73 -2.47
CA ALA A 80 -30.25 6.98 -3.44
C ALA A 80 -29.70 7.81 -4.61
N ALA A 81 -30.36 8.94 -4.95
CA ALA A 81 -29.90 9.87 -5.97
C ALA A 81 -28.96 10.97 -5.45
N ALA A 82 -28.90 11.19 -4.13
CA ALA A 82 -28.18 12.33 -3.54
C ALA A 82 -26.73 12.00 -3.18
N LEU A 83 -26.47 10.82 -2.62
CA LEU A 83 -25.14 10.41 -2.18
C LEU A 83 -24.88 8.94 -2.53
N GLN A 84 -23.89 8.72 -3.37
CA GLN A 84 -23.38 7.41 -3.73
C GLN A 84 -21.87 7.40 -3.54
N VAL A 85 -21.40 6.54 -2.64
CA VAL A 85 -19.98 6.42 -2.31
C VAL A 85 -19.47 5.09 -2.85
N PRO A 86 -18.58 5.09 -3.85
CA PRO A 86 -17.88 3.88 -4.27
C PRO A 86 -17.08 3.28 -3.10
N VAL A 87 -17.23 1.98 -2.86
CA VAL A 87 -16.58 1.28 -1.73
C VAL A 87 -15.85 0.02 -2.16
N ALA A 88 -14.78 -0.30 -1.45
CA ALA A 88 -14.17 -1.63 -1.44
C ALA A 88 -14.65 -2.34 -0.16
N LEU A 89 -15.44 -3.41 -0.33
CA LEU A 89 -15.98 -4.19 0.76
C LEU A 89 -15.18 -5.48 0.95
N LYS A 90 -14.42 -5.57 2.03
CA LYS A 90 -13.75 -6.79 2.50
C LYS A 90 -14.78 -7.64 3.26
N ILE A 91 -15.16 -8.77 2.68
CA ILE A 91 -16.08 -9.75 3.26
C ILE A 91 -15.25 -10.94 3.73
N MET A 92 -15.33 -11.26 5.02
CA MET A 92 -14.52 -12.31 5.65
C MET A 92 -15.42 -13.34 6.33
N ASP A 93 -15.29 -14.61 5.96
CA ASP A 93 -16.01 -15.72 6.58
C ASP A 93 -15.61 -15.85 8.05
N ARG A 94 -16.60 -15.92 8.95
CA ARG A 94 -16.34 -15.97 10.40
C ARG A 94 -15.54 -17.20 10.83
N ALA A 95 -15.80 -18.36 10.23
CA ALA A 95 -15.08 -19.58 10.57
C ALA A 95 -13.62 -19.51 10.09
N GLN A 96 -13.39 -18.92 8.93
CA GLN A 96 -12.03 -18.72 8.41
C GLN A 96 -11.25 -17.66 9.18
N VAL A 97 -11.87 -16.56 9.62
CA VAL A 97 -11.20 -15.56 10.48
C VAL A 97 -10.63 -16.23 11.74
N LEU A 98 -11.42 -17.09 12.40
CA LEU A 98 -10.99 -17.85 13.57
C LEU A 98 -9.89 -18.87 13.24
N LEU A 99 -10.07 -19.64 12.16
CA LEU A 99 -9.10 -20.67 11.74
C LEU A 99 -7.74 -20.07 11.38
N GLN A 100 -7.75 -18.93 10.68
CA GLN A 100 -6.56 -18.21 10.23
C GLN A 100 -5.92 -17.35 11.33
N ARG A 101 -6.58 -17.23 12.48
CA ARG A 101 -6.20 -16.37 13.61
C ARG A 101 -6.00 -14.93 13.16
N ASP A 102 -6.92 -14.43 12.35
CA ASP A 102 -6.92 -13.04 11.92
C ASP A 102 -7.61 -12.19 13.00
N ASP A 103 -6.94 -11.13 13.44
CA ASP A 103 -7.41 -10.27 14.52
C ASP A 103 -8.11 -9.02 13.96
N VAL A 104 -9.38 -9.21 13.59
CA VAL A 104 -10.20 -8.12 13.03
C VAL A 104 -10.47 -7.04 14.07
N GLU A 105 -10.52 -7.38 15.37
CA GLU A 105 -10.69 -6.38 16.43
C GLU A 105 -9.47 -5.46 16.55
N SER A 106 -8.26 -6.00 16.38
CA SER A 106 -7.05 -5.18 16.30
C SER A 106 -7.09 -4.26 15.08
N GLU A 107 -7.48 -4.76 13.90
CA GLU A 107 -7.63 -3.92 12.69
C GLU A 107 -8.59 -2.75 12.96
N ILE A 108 -9.80 -3.02 13.50
CA ILE A 108 -10.79 -1.98 13.86
C ILE A 108 -10.23 -1.00 14.88
N ARG A 109 -9.53 -1.48 15.91
CA ARG A 109 -8.96 -0.63 16.97
C ARG A 109 -7.90 0.31 16.42
N VAL A 110 -7.02 -0.17 15.54
CA VAL A 110 -6.03 0.67 14.85
C VAL A 110 -6.73 1.69 13.96
N MET A 111 -7.71 1.27 13.17
CA MET A 111 -8.46 2.17 12.31
C MET A 111 -9.18 3.26 13.12
N GLY A 112 -9.76 2.90 14.27
CA GLY A 112 -10.39 3.83 15.22
C GLY A 112 -9.44 4.81 15.90
N GLN A 113 -8.20 4.39 16.16
CA GLN A 113 -7.13 5.28 16.64
C GLN A 113 -6.76 6.32 15.57
N LEU A 114 -6.77 5.93 14.29
CA LEU A 114 -6.37 6.79 13.19
C LEU A 114 -7.49 7.73 12.73
N GLN A 115 -8.75 7.30 12.71
CA GLN A 115 -9.86 8.15 12.28
C GLN A 115 -11.19 7.60 12.76
N MET A 116 -12.15 8.51 12.98
CA MET A 116 -13.56 8.14 13.18
C MET A 116 -14.08 7.26 12.03
N ALA A 117 -14.79 6.21 12.41
CA ALA A 117 -15.47 5.31 11.47
C ALA A 117 -16.65 6.01 10.77
N GLY A 118 -16.97 5.52 9.58
CA GLY A 118 -18.09 5.95 8.74
C GLY A 118 -17.66 6.08 7.28
N ILE A 119 -18.34 5.39 6.37
CA ILE A 119 -18.09 5.49 4.92
C ILE A 119 -18.32 6.93 4.41
N ASP A 120 -19.21 7.68 5.05
CA ASP A 120 -19.55 9.08 4.77
C ASP A 120 -18.88 10.08 5.74
N ALA A 121 -18.00 9.62 6.64
CA ALA A 121 -17.29 10.48 7.60
C ALA A 121 -16.25 11.39 6.91
N PRO A 122 -15.96 12.59 7.44
CA PRO A 122 -14.86 13.41 6.93
C PRO A 122 -13.50 12.74 7.18
N LEU A 123 -12.54 13.00 6.29
CA LEU A 123 -11.16 12.54 6.47
C LEU A 123 -10.42 13.43 7.47
N ALA A 124 -9.79 12.82 8.47
CA ALA A 124 -8.83 13.48 9.36
C ALA A 124 -7.47 13.65 8.67
N ASN A 125 -7.13 12.76 7.74
CA ASN A 125 -5.92 12.82 6.95
C ASN A 125 -6.19 12.46 5.48
N ASP A 126 -5.66 13.29 4.59
CA ASP A 126 -5.80 13.21 3.15
C ASP A 126 -5.05 12.05 2.47
N TYR A 127 -4.28 11.27 3.23
CA TYR A 127 -3.56 10.09 2.78
C TYR A 127 -4.09 8.80 3.43
N MET A 128 -5.16 8.90 4.22
CA MET A 128 -5.90 7.76 4.77
C MET A 128 -7.20 7.53 4.01
N ILE A 129 -7.77 6.35 4.20
CA ILE A 129 -9.08 5.97 3.65
C ILE A 129 -10.17 6.06 4.70
N ARG A 130 -11.38 6.46 4.28
CA ARG A 130 -12.59 6.23 5.07
C ARG A 130 -12.81 4.74 5.26
N TRP A 131 -13.39 4.40 6.40
CA TRP A 131 -13.61 3.01 6.76
C TRP A 131 -14.81 2.86 7.69
N GLU A 132 -15.41 1.68 7.69
CA GLU A 132 -16.42 1.29 8.66
C GLU A 132 -16.50 -0.24 8.78
N TYR A 133 -16.96 -0.72 9.92
CA TYR A 133 -17.08 -2.14 10.23
C TYR A 133 -18.54 -2.55 10.44
N ALA A 134 -18.89 -3.72 9.93
CA ALA A 134 -20.16 -4.38 10.21
C ALA A 134 -19.97 -5.90 10.34
N SER A 135 -20.97 -6.61 10.83
CA SER A 135 -20.94 -8.08 10.84
C SER A 135 -22.36 -8.65 10.80
N ASP A 136 -22.47 -9.91 10.38
CA ASP A 136 -23.71 -10.68 10.44
C ASP A 136 -23.45 -12.12 10.94
N ALA A 137 -24.43 -13.00 10.77
CA ALA A 137 -24.35 -14.40 11.17
C ALA A 137 -23.30 -15.22 10.41
N TYR A 138 -22.83 -14.75 9.25
CA TYR A 138 -21.95 -15.48 8.34
C TYR A 138 -20.57 -14.85 8.22
N ASN A 139 -20.49 -13.52 8.18
CA ASN A 139 -19.29 -12.78 7.85
C ASN A 139 -19.00 -11.63 8.81
N GLN A 140 -17.75 -11.20 8.77
CA GLN A 140 -17.30 -9.88 9.21
C GLN A 140 -17.01 -9.02 7.98
N TYR A 141 -17.29 -7.71 8.10
CA TYR A 141 -17.20 -6.76 7.00
C TYR A 141 -16.34 -5.57 7.40
N VAL A 142 -15.38 -5.23 6.54
CA VAL A 142 -14.70 -3.93 6.58
C VAL A 142 -14.97 -3.25 5.23
N ALA A 143 -15.70 -2.15 5.24
CA ALA A 143 -15.87 -1.33 4.05
C ALA A 143 -14.91 -0.16 4.12
N THR A 144 -14.27 0.14 3.00
CA THR A 144 -13.46 1.34 2.82
C THR A 144 -13.91 2.09 1.59
N GLU A 145 -13.55 3.37 1.47
CA GLU A 145 -13.76 4.07 0.20
C GLU A 145 -12.97 3.39 -0.93
N TYR A 146 -13.57 3.33 -2.12
CA TYR A 146 -12.90 2.77 -3.29
C TYR A 146 -11.89 3.77 -3.85
N VAL A 147 -10.63 3.33 -3.97
CA VAL A 147 -9.54 4.14 -4.50
C VAL A 147 -9.28 3.78 -5.97
N ALA A 148 -9.50 4.75 -6.86
CA ALA A 148 -9.75 4.48 -8.28
C ALA A 148 -8.63 3.80 -9.06
N ASN A 149 -7.36 4.13 -8.79
CA ASN A 149 -6.24 3.60 -9.56
C ASN A 149 -5.63 2.31 -8.98
N GLY A 150 -6.25 1.72 -7.95
CA GLY A 150 -5.74 0.51 -7.30
C GLY A 150 -4.40 0.76 -6.61
N SER A 151 -3.62 -0.29 -6.39
CA SER A 151 -2.33 -0.21 -5.71
C SER A 151 -1.29 0.61 -6.49
N LEU A 152 -0.29 1.14 -5.79
CA LEU A 152 0.85 1.88 -6.33
C LEU A 152 1.60 1.03 -7.35
N GLN A 153 1.76 -0.26 -7.10
CA GLN A 153 2.35 -1.18 -8.08
C GLN A 153 1.53 -1.23 -9.38
N ALA A 154 0.21 -1.40 -9.29
CA ALA A 154 -0.65 -1.51 -10.46
C ALA A 154 -0.72 -0.18 -11.23
N PHE A 155 -0.77 0.93 -10.49
CA PHE A 155 -0.70 2.28 -11.06
C PHE A 155 0.63 2.52 -11.78
N ALA A 156 1.76 2.25 -11.11
CA ALA A 156 3.10 2.39 -11.66
C ALA A 156 3.25 1.61 -12.97
N HIS A 157 2.83 0.35 -12.99
CA HIS A 157 2.90 -0.48 -14.19
C HIS A 157 2.15 0.15 -15.38
N ARG A 158 0.91 0.59 -15.16
CA ARG A 158 0.12 1.26 -16.22
C ARG A 158 0.73 2.59 -16.63
N ARG A 159 1.15 3.40 -15.66
CA ARG A 159 1.70 4.74 -15.90
C ARG A 159 3.02 4.68 -16.68
N VAL A 160 3.95 3.82 -16.26
CA VAL A 160 5.21 3.57 -16.99
C VAL A 160 4.93 3.09 -18.40
N HIS A 161 4.00 2.15 -18.60
CA HIS A 161 3.64 1.68 -19.95
C HIS A 161 3.12 2.82 -20.84
N LEU A 162 2.27 3.72 -20.29
CA LEU A 162 1.80 4.89 -21.03
C LEU A 162 2.94 5.87 -21.37
N LEU A 163 3.87 6.12 -20.45
CA LEU A 163 5.04 6.96 -20.71
C LEU A 163 5.96 6.34 -21.76
N MET A 164 6.16 5.02 -21.73
CA MET A 164 6.92 4.30 -22.76
C MET A 164 6.24 4.43 -24.14
N LEU A 165 4.93 4.25 -24.22
CA LEU A 165 4.18 4.45 -25.45
C LEU A 165 4.32 5.89 -25.95
N LYS A 166 4.18 6.89 -25.08
CA LYS A 166 4.38 8.31 -25.42
C LYS A 166 5.73 8.53 -26.09
N HIS A 167 6.83 8.13 -25.46
CA HIS A 167 8.17 8.34 -26.02
C HIS A 167 8.44 7.50 -27.28
N LEU A 168 7.81 6.33 -27.41
CA LEU A 168 7.90 5.55 -28.65
C LEU A 168 7.23 6.28 -29.82
N HIS A 169 6.07 6.89 -29.59
CA HIS A 169 5.37 7.67 -30.62
C HIS A 169 6.14 8.96 -30.97
N GLU A 170 6.67 9.67 -29.96
CA GLU A 170 7.51 10.86 -30.17
C GLU A 170 8.75 10.53 -31.02
N PHE A 171 9.45 9.43 -30.72
CA PHE A 171 10.60 8.98 -31.50
C PHE A 171 10.22 8.71 -32.96
N ALA A 172 9.15 7.94 -33.18
CA ALA A 172 8.71 7.59 -34.53
C ALA A 172 8.23 8.81 -35.34
N GLN A 173 7.62 9.80 -34.70
CA GLN A 173 7.24 11.06 -35.34
C GLN A 173 8.45 11.90 -35.76
N GLU A 174 9.50 11.92 -34.95
CA GLU A 174 10.71 12.68 -35.23
C GLU A 174 11.62 12.01 -36.28
N HIS A 175 11.75 10.68 -36.24
CA HIS A 175 12.70 9.93 -37.07
C HIS A 175 12.08 9.23 -38.28
N GLY A 176 10.75 9.07 -38.32
CA GLY A 176 10.03 8.40 -39.41
C GLY A 176 10.13 6.86 -39.39
N GLU A 177 10.76 6.27 -38.37
CA GLU A 177 10.94 4.82 -38.22
C GLU A 177 10.87 4.37 -36.75
N ALA A 178 10.77 3.07 -36.53
CA ALA A 178 10.78 2.50 -35.17
C ALA A 178 12.22 2.46 -34.60
N PRO A 179 12.39 2.73 -33.30
CA PRO A 179 13.72 2.74 -32.69
C PRO A 179 14.35 1.34 -32.69
N THR A 180 15.65 1.30 -32.95
CA THR A 180 16.49 0.12 -32.68
C THR A 180 16.50 -0.23 -31.19
N LYS A 181 17.06 -1.39 -30.85
CA LYS A 181 17.20 -1.81 -29.44
C LYS A 181 18.02 -0.84 -28.60
N LEU A 182 19.06 -0.23 -29.18
CA LEU A 182 19.91 0.72 -28.47
C LEU A 182 19.16 2.05 -28.26
N GLU A 183 18.45 2.53 -29.29
CA GLU A 183 17.64 3.76 -29.19
C GLU A 183 16.47 3.60 -28.22
N CYS A 184 15.84 2.42 -28.17
CA CYS A 184 14.87 2.09 -27.14
C CYS A 184 15.42 2.33 -25.73
N ILE A 185 16.64 1.88 -25.45
CA ILE A 185 17.27 2.08 -24.14
C ILE A 185 17.58 3.57 -23.92
N SER A 186 18.25 4.19 -24.88
CA SER A 186 18.80 5.55 -24.74
C SER A 186 17.73 6.65 -24.74
N TYR A 187 16.59 6.44 -25.40
CA TYR A 187 15.53 7.43 -25.56
C TYR A 187 14.24 7.00 -24.86
N VAL A 188 13.64 5.86 -25.25
CA VAL A 188 12.30 5.48 -24.78
C VAL A 188 12.29 5.12 -23.29
N TYR A 189 13.13 4.16 -22.87
CA TYR A 189 13.22 3.76 -21.48
C TYR A 189 13.82 4.85 -20.59
N ARG A 190 14.79 5.60 -21.11
CA ARG A 190 15.40 6.70 -20.36
C ARG A 190 14.40 7.83 -20.12
N GLY A 191 13.70 8.28 -21.15
CA GLY A 191 12.67 9.33 -21.05
C GLY A 191 11.55 8.94 -20.09
N SER A 192 10.94 7.76 -20.32
CA SER A 192 9.88 7.25 -19.46
C SER A 192 10.34 7.02 -18.03
N GLY A 193 11.57 6.54 -17.85
CA GLY A 193 12.22 6.37 -16.55
C GLY A 193 12.36 7.66 -15.77
N HIS A 194 12.83 8.73 -16.41
CA HIS A 194 12.97 10.04 -15.76
C HIS A 194 11.62 10.69 -15.43
N GLU A 195 10.65 10.64 -16.35
CA GLU A 195 9.29 11.16 -16.08
C GLU A 195 8.62 10.39 -14.94
N TRP A 196 8.70 9.05 -14.95
CA TRP A 196 8.18 8.23 -13.87
C TRP A 196 8.90 8.50 -12.54
N MET A 197 10.23 8.58 -12.52
CA MET A 197 10.99 8.81 -11.29
C MET A 197 10.50 10.07 -10.57
N LYS A 198 10.21 11.14 -11.32
CA LYS A 198 9.66 12.38 -10.77
C LYS A 198 8.29 12.14 -10.12
N GLU A 199 7.35 11.55 -10.84
CA GLU A 199 6.01 11.23 -10.31
C GLU A 199 6.08 10.28 -9.11
N GLY A 200 6.98 9.30 -9.15
CA GLY A 200 7.23 8.33 -8.09
C GLY A 200 7.74 8.99 -6.81
N ILE A 201 8.65 9.96 -6.91
CA ILE A 201 9.15 10.73 -5.75
C ILE A 201 8.05 11.64 -5.18
N GLU A 202 7.22 12.24 -6.02
CA GLU A 202 6.07 13.05 -5.57
C GLU A 202 5.06 12.19 -4.79
N MET A 203 4.74 10.99 -5.30
CA MET A 203 3.92 10.02 -4.56
C MET A 203 4.62 9.54 -3.27
N PHE A 204 5.92 9.29 -3.30
CA PHE A 204 6.66 8.92 -2.09
C PHE A 204 6.58 10.00 -1.00
N THR A 205 6.60 11.28 -1.38
CA THR A 205 6.40 12.39 -0.45
C THR A 205 5.03 12.32 0.23
N GLY A 206 3.98 11.92 -0.50
CA GLY A 206 2.66 11.65 0.06
C GLY A 206 2.65 10.46 1.03
N ILE A 207 3.39 9.39 0.72
CA ILE A 207 3.55 8.23 1.62
C ILE A 207 4.24 8.65 2.92
N ALA A 208 5.31 9.46 2.86
CA ALA A 208 5.99 9.97 4.05
C ALA A 208 5.05 10.84 4.93
N LYS A 209 4.18 11.64 4.31
CA LYS A 209 3.13 12.40 5.04
C LYS A 209 2.09 11.50 5.70
N ALA A 210 1.68 10.43 5.03
CA ALA A 210 0.79 9.43 5.60
C ALA A 210 1.43 8.74 6.83
N LEU A 211 2.68 8.30 6.70
CA LEU A 211 3.42 7.68 7.81
C LEU A 211 3.64 8.65 8.97
N THR A 212 3.86 9.93 8.69
CA THR A 212 3.93 10.96 9.73
C THR A 212 2.66 10.96 10.57
N TYR A 213 1.49 10.86 9.93
CA TYR A 213 0.22 10.80 10.60
C TYR A 213 0.06 9.52 11.43
N LEU A 214 0.35 8.35 10.85
CA LEU A 214 0.28 7.06 11.56
C LEU A 214 1.17 7.07 12.81
N HIS A 215 2.43 7.44 12.64
CA HIS A 215 3.43 7.41 13.70
C HIS A 215 3.11 8.42 14.81
N ALA A 216 2.55 9.59 14.48
CA ALA A 216 2.07 10.56 15.46
C ALA A 216 0.87 10.06 16.29
N GLN A 217 0.09 9.13 15.77
CA GLN A 217 -1.01 8.43 16.48
C GLN A 217 -0.54 7.15 17.18
N ASN A 218 0.78 6.96 17.33
CA ASN A 218 1.40 5.73 17.85
C ASN A 218 0.98 4.47 17.10
N VAL A 219 0.77 4.53 15.78
CA VAL A 219 0.44 3.36 14.96
C VAL A 219 1.62 3.02 14.06
N ALA A 220 2.06 1.76 14.08
CA ALA A 220 2.98 1.20 13.10
C ALA A 220 2.21 0.33 12.10
N HIS A 221 2.48 0.49 10.81
CA HIS A 221 1.78 -0.21 9.73
C HIS A 221 2.18 -1.70 9.64
N LEU A 222 3.48 -1.97 9.71
CA LEU A 222 4.15 -3.29 9.76
C LEU A 222 4.00 -4.21 8.53
N ASP A 223 3.07 -3.93 7.61
CA ASP A 223 3.01 -4.54 6.27
C ASP A 223 3.02 -3.49 5.15
N LEU A 224 3.82 -2.43 5.30
CA LEU A 224 3.88 -1.36 4.29
C LEU A 224 4.61 -1.86 3.05
N ASP A 225 3.95 -1.77 1.90
CA ASP A 225 4.56 -2.04 0.60
C ASP A 225 3.79 -1.36 -0.53
N VAL A 226 4.18 -1.65 -1.77
CA VAL A 226 3.56 -1.07 -2.98
C VAL A 226 2.19 -1.64 -3.34
N TYR A 227 1.74 -2.69 -2.66
CA TYR A 227 0.39 -3.24 -2.78
C TYR A 227 -0.55 -2.59 -1.77
N ASN A 228 -0.03 -2.19 -0.61
CA ASN A 228 -0.76 -1.57 0.51
C ASN A 228 -0.70 -0.03 0.50
N VAL A 229 -0.33 0.56 -0.64
CA VAL A 229 -0.57 1.97 -0.95
C VAL A 229 -1.44 2.02 -2.19
N ALA A 230 -2.64 2.56 -2.12
CA ALA A 230 -3.49 2.82 -3.28
C ALA A 230 -3.29 4.23 -3.84
N VAL A 231 -3.65 4.47 -5.09
CA VAL A 231 -3.51 5.80 -5.74
C VAL A 231 -4.88 6.31 -6.15
N ASP A 232 -5.25 7.52 -5.70
CA ASP A 232 -6.54 8.11 -6.03
C ASP A 232 -6.54 8.82 -7.41
N LEU A 233 -7.67 9.42 -7.78
CA LEU A 233 -7.86 10.08 -9.08
C LEU A 233 -6.95 11.28 -9.30
N ILE A 234 -6.49 11.93 -8.23
CA ILE A 234 -5.57 13.08 -8.30
C ILE A 234 -4.13 12.66 -8.03
N THR A 235 -3.81 11.37 -8.26
CA THR A 235 -2.47 10.78 -8.09
C THR A 235 -1.91 10.87 -6.67
N ARG A 236 -2.78 11.01 -5.67
CA ARG A 236 -2.37 11.04 -4.26
C ARG A 236 -2.36 9.61 -3.69
N PRO A 237 -1.30 9.20 -2.98
CA PRO A 237 -1.25 7.90 -2.34
C PRO A 237 -2.21 7.83 -1.14
N ARG A 238 -2.78 6.66 -0.91
CA ARG A 238 -3.64 6.30 0.22
C ARG A 238 -3.07 5.05 0.89
N VAL A 239 -2.70 5.13 2.16
CA VAL A 239 -2.26 3.95 2.91
C VAL A 239 -3.50 3.10 3.23
N ILE A 240 -3.42 1.80 2.91
CA ILE A 240 -4.52 0.84 3.05
C ILE A 240 -4.04 -0.45 3.73
N ASP A 241 -4.98 -1.29 4.15
CA ASP A 241 -4.73 -2.61 4.78
C ASP A 241 -3.97 -2.53 6.12
N LEU A 242 -4.72 -2.22 7.18
CA LEU A 242 -4.20 -2.11 8.54
C LEU A 242 -4.28 -3.44 9.32
N GLY A 243 -4.52 -4.56 8.65
CA GLY A 243 -4.70 -5.86 9.30
C GLY A 243 -3.45 -6.41 10.00
N SER A 244 -2.26 -5.90 9.68
CA SER A 244 -1.00 -6.22 10.36
C SER A 244 -0.51 -5.13 11.31
N SER A 245 -1.20 -3.99 11.34
CA SER A 245 -0.78 -2.82 12.10
C SER A 245 -0.95 -3.00 13.59
N GLN A 246 -0.12 -2.28 14.36
CA GLN A 246 -0.17 -2.31 15.82
C GLN A 246 -0.09 -0.91 16.40
N ILE A 247 -0.79 -0.71 17.51
CA ILE A 247 -0.60 0.46 18.35
C ILE A 247 0.68 0.24 19.16
N MET A 248 1.64 1.13 18.98
CA MET A 248 2.91 1.16 19.68
C MET A 248 2.69 1.53 21.15
N ASP A 249 3.49 0.95 22.04
CA ASP A 249 3.52 1.38 23.43
C ASP A 249 4.13 2.79 23.59
N HIS A 250 4.14 3.31 24.82
CA HIS A 250 4.74 4.62 25.14
C HIS A 250 6.24 4.75 24.82
N ARG A 251 6.93 3.63 24.54
CA ARG A 251 8.34 3.57 24.13
C ARG A 251 8.48 3.46 22.60
N GLY A 252 7.39 3.43 21.86
CA GLY A 252 7.37 3.23 20.40
C GLY A 252 7.54 1.76 19.98
N MET A 253 7.33 0.81 20.89
CA MET A 253 7.63 -0.61 20.69
C MET A 253 6.38 -1.42 20.35
N VAL A 254 6.55 -2.43 19.51
CA VAL A 254 5.52 -3.40 19.08
C VAL A 254 6.06 -4.83 19.12
N GLY A 255 5.17 -5.82 19.03
CA GLY A 255 5.55 -7.24 18.88
C GLY A 255 6.06 -7.94 20.14
N GLU A 256 6.06 -7.29 21.30
CA GLU A 256 6.52 -7.86 22.57
C GLU A 256 5.69 -9.11 22.97
N GLY A 257 6.35 -10.11 23.55
CA GLY A 257 5.72 -11.34 24.03
C GLY A 257 5.54 -12.41 22.95
N TYR A 258 4.31 -12.91 22.78
CA TYR A 258 4.00 -14.06 21.92
C TYR A 258 3.43 -13.67 20.54
N ILE A 259 3.39 -12.37 20.25
CA ILE A 259 2.82 -11.83 19.02
C ILE A 259 3.78 -12.16 17.86
N SER A 260 3.24 -12.74 16.78
CA SER A 260 4.00 -13.00 15.56
C SER A 260 3.72 -11.92 14.53
N ILE A 261 4.77 -11.42 13.87
CA ILE A 261 4.65 -10.41 12.83
C ILE A 261 4.78 -11.11 11.48
N LYS A 262 3.70 -11.09 10.70
CA LYS A 262 3.73 -11.52 9.30
C LYS A 262 4.46 -10.45 8.49
N PHE A 263 5.32 -10.85 7.56
CA PHE A 263 6.06 -9.90 6.73
C PHE A 263 6.36 -10.45 5.34
N LYS A 264 6.63 -9.55 4.39
CA LYS A 264 7.08 -9.87 3.03
C LYS A 264 8.60 -9.74 2.94
N PRO A 265 9.35 -10.78 2.51
CA PRO A 265 10.81 -10.79 2.58
C PRO A 265 11.54 -9.61 1.92
N LEU A 266 10.94 -9.00 0.90
CA LEU A 266 11.54 -7.86 0.18
C LEU A 266 11.47 -6.55 0.99
N PHE A 267 10.40 -6.34 1.75
CA PHE A 267 10.12 -5.07 2.45
C PHE A 267 10.46 -5.13 3.94
N VAL A 268 10.68 -6.32 4.50
CA VAL A 268 10.94 -6.51 5.92
C VAL A 268 12.26 -5.89 6.37
N ALA A 269 12.21 -5.14 7.48
CA ALA A 269 13.39 -4.58 8.13
C ALA A 269 14.21 -5.68 8.84
N PRO A 270 15.54 -5.51 8.99
CA PRO A 270 16.42 -6.51 9.63
C PRO A 270 15.99 -6.86 11.05
N GLU A 271 15.55 -5.88 11.84
CA GLU A 271 15.10 -6.07 13.21
C GLU A 271 13.78 -6.84 13.31
N VAL A 272 12.86 -6.69 12.34
CA VAL A 272 11.61 -7.48 12.29
C VAL A 272 11.94 -8.94 11.97
N ARG A 273 12.86 -9.17 11.03
CA ARG A 273 13.33 -10.52 10.68
C ARG A 273 14.05 -11.18 11.87
N SER A 274 14.90 -10.43 12.55
CA SER A 274 15.60 -10.89 13.75
C SER A 274 14.59 -11.22 14.86
N HIS A 275 13.63 -10.32 15.12
CA HIS A 275 12.55 -10.53 16.06
C HIS A 275 11.80 -11.85 15.78
N GLN A 276 11.35 -12.07 14.54
CA GLN A 276 10.57 -13.28 14.20
C GLN A 276 11.38 -14.58 14.32
N SER A 277 12.71 -14.52 14.26
CA SER A 277 13.60 -15.68 14.44
C SER A 277 13.80 -16.07 15.92
N MET A 278 13.42 -15.21 16.86
CA MET A 278 13.57 -15.46 18.30
C MET A 278 12.43 -16.34 18.84
N THR A 279 12.77 -17.18 19.82
CA THR A 279 11.79 -17.94 20.61
C THR A 279 10.99 -16.98 21.52
N PRO A 280 9.65 -17.07 21.55
CA PRO A 280 8.84 -16.30 22.50
C PRO A 280 9.15 -16.60 23.99
N PRO A 281 8.97 -15.64 24.92
CA PRO A 281 8.53 -14.26 24.68
C PRO A 281 9.64 -13.40 24.05
N ARG A 282 9.27 -12.61 23.05
CA ARG A 282 10.20 -11.75 22.31
C ARG A 282 10.23 -10.34 22.89
N PRO A 283 11.40 -9.66 22.87
CA PRO A 283 11.45 -8.23 23.17
C PRO A 283 10.72 -7.46 22.06
N GLY A 284 10.08 -6.34 22.39
CA GLY A 284 9.52 -5.47 21.36
C GLY A 284 10.61 -4.89 20.44
N PHE A 285 10.19 -4.35 19.29
CA PHE A 285 11.04 -3.55 18.40
C PHE A 285 10.34 -2.24 18.01
N ASN A 286 11.10 -1.26 17.52
CA ASN A 286 10.55 0.03 17.12
C ASN A 286 9.75 -0.11 15.82
N GLY A 287 8.42 0.00 15.91
CA GLY A 287 7.51 -0.21 14.78
C GLY A 287 7.63 0.87 13.71
N ALA A 288 7.72 2.13 14.11
CA ALA A 288 7.87 3.25 13.19
C ALA A 288 9.16 3.14 12.35
N ALA A 289 10.28 2.80 12.99
CA ALA A 289 11.55 2.61 12.28
C ALA A 289 11.47 1.45 11.27
N ALA A 290 10.74 0.37 11.59
CA ALA A 290 10.52 -0.73 10.66
C ALA A 290 9.71 -0.31 9.43
N ASP A 291 8.66 0.52 9.61
CA ASP A 291 7.92 1.11 8.49
C ASP A 291 8.82 2.00 7.61
N MET A 292 9.73 2.77 8.23
CA MET A 292 10.65 3.64 7.49
C MET A 292 11.64 2.84 6.62
N TRP A 293 12.03 1.64 7.04
CA TRP A 293 12.79 0.74 6.15
C TRP A 293 11.97 0.31 4.94
N ALA A 294 10.72 -0.12 5.15
CA ALA A 294 9.83 -0.52 4.08
C ALA A 294 9.57 0.65 3.11
N ALA A 295 9.40 1.86 3.62
CA ALA A 295 9.33 3.09 2.83
C ALA A 295 10.61 3.30 2.00
N GLY A 296 11.80 3.04 2.56
CA GLY A 296 13.06 3.06 1.82
C GLY A 296 13.07 2.09 0.63
N VAL A 297 12.51 0.89 0.79
CA VAL A 297 12.37 -0.09 -0.31
C VAL A 297 11.41 0.42 -1.38
N ILE A 298 10.28 1.03 -0.99
CA ILE A 298 9.34 1.67 -1.92
C ILE A 298 10.02 2.79 -2.71
N LEU A 299 10.80 3.65 -2.05
CA LEU A 299 11.52 4.74 -2.72
C LEU A 299 12.49 4.24 -3.79
N VAL A 300 13.21 3.13 -3.52
CA VAL A 300 14.05 2.51 -4.55
C VAL A 300 13.20 2.01 -5.73
N GLN A 301 12.02 1.42 -5.49
CA GLN A 301 11.11 1.03 -6.57
C GLN A 301 10.65 2.23 -7.40
N CYS A 302 10.28 3.33 -6.76
CA CYS A 302 9.94 4.59 -7.44
C CYS A 302 11.07 5.07 -8.35
N VAL A 303 12.34 4.94 -7.91
CA VAL A 303 13.52 5.33 -8.70
C VAL A 303 13.74 4.44 -9.92
N VAL A 304 13.55 3.12 -9.81
CA VAL A 304 13.96 2.18 -10.88
C VAL A 304 12.85 1.80 -11.85
N TRP A 305 11.58 1.90 -11.45
CA TRP A 305 10.47 1.22 -12.14
C TRP A 305 10.27 1.61 -13.60
N GLY A 306 10.47 2.89 -13.92
CA GLY A 306 10.29 3.38 -15.28
C GLY A 306 11.42 3.00 -16.25
N PHE A 307 12.53 2.44 -15.74
CA PHE A 307 13.67 2.04 -16.54
C PHE A 307 13.58 0.57 -16.96
N ARG A 308 14.36 0.19 -17.97
CA ARG A 308 14.37 -1.18 -18.50
C ARG A 308 14.69 -2.20 -17.39
N GLY A 309 13.82 -3.20 -17.23
CA GLY A 309 13.96 -4.24 -16.20
C GLY A 309 13.68 -3.75 -14.76
N GLY A 310 13.25 -2.51 -14.59
CA GLY A 310 12.93 -1.91 -13.29
C GLY A 310 11.90 -2.68 -12.47
N PRO A 311 10.76 -3.10 -13.06
CA PRO A 311 9.71 -3.84 -12.36
C PRO A 311 10.16 -5.10 -11.63
N SER A 312 11.20 -5.77 -12.14
CA SER A 312 11.73 -6.99 -11.53
C SER A 312 13.07 -6.78 -10.82
N TYR A 313 13.63 -5.55 -10.81
CA TYR A 313 15.00 -5.29 -10.32
C TYR A 313 15.24 -5.83 -8.91
N LEU A 314 14.37 -5.45 -7.96
CA LEU A 314 14.49 -5.86 -6.56
C LEU A 314 14.28 -7.37 -6.35
N SER A 315 13.36 -7.99 -7.11
CA SER A 315 13.08 -9.42 -7.00
C SER A 315 14.14 -10.29 -7.66
N SER A 316 14.80 -9.79 -8.70
CA SER A 316 15.79 -10.53 -9.49
C SER A 316 17.23 -10.30 -9.03
N ASN A 317 17.48 -9.31 -8.16
CA ASN A 317 18.80 -8.99 -7.64
C ASN A 317 18.82 -9.04 -6.11
N THR A 318 19.34 -10.11 -5.52
CA THR A 318 19.48 -10.26 -4.07
C THR A 318 20.44 -9.24 -3.43
N ASN A 319 21.32 -8.62 -4.22
CA ASN A 319 22.28 -7.61 -3.81
C ASN A 319 21.86 -6.17 -4.18
N TRP A 320 20.59 -5.94 -4.57
CA TRP A 320 20.10 -4.64 -5.05
C TRP A 320 20.49 -3.49 -4.11
N ARG A 321 20.38 -3.69 -2.79
CA ARG A 321 20.67 -2.67 -1.79
C ARG A 321 22.14 -2.23 -1.84
N ARG A 322 23.06 -3.19 -1.91
CA ARG A 322 24.50 -2.92 -2.00
C ARG A 322 24.81 -2.21 -3.32
N GLU A 323 24.19 -2.64 -4.42
CA GLU A 323 24.39 -2.04 -5.73
C GLU A 323 23.89 -0.58 -5.78
N VAL A 324 22.70 -0.30 -5.25
CA VAL A 324 22.16 1.06 -5.13
C VAL A 324 23.09 1.93 -4.29
N PHE A 325 23.60 1.43 -3.17
CA PHE A 325 24.53 2.19 -2.31
C PHE A 325 25.85 2.47 -3.04
N CYS A 326 26.44 1.46 -3.68
CA CYS A 326 27.63 1.64 -4.50
C CYS A 326 27.42 2.64 -5.63
N HIS A 327 26.23 2.67 -6.25
CA HIS A 327 25.89 3.64 -7.27
C HIS A 327 25.79 5.06 -6.72
N ILE A 328 25.10 5.26 -5.59
CA ILE A 328 25.00 6.56 -4.90
C ILE A 328 26.39 7.08 -4.52
N ASP A 329 27.28 6.19 -4.06
CA ASP A 329 28.64 6.53 -3.65
C ASP A 329 29.65 6.58 -4.81
N ALA A 330 29.19 6.38 -6.05
CA ALA A 330 30.04 6.30 -7.25
C ALA A 330 31.19 5.27 -7.16
N THR A 331 30.97 4.17 -6.44
CA THR A 331 31.92 3.05 -6.26
C THR A 331 31.54 1.79 -7.04
N CYS A 332 30.44 1.82 -7.80
CA CYS A 332 29.99 0.69 -8.61
C CYS A 332 30.77 0.55 -9.92
N SER A 333 30.77 -0.65 -10.51
CA SER A 333 31.30 -0.88 -11.87
C SER A 333 30.28 -0.42 -12.92
N PRO A 334 30.60 0.58 -13.78
CA PRO A 334 29.64 1.10 -14.76
C PRO A 334 29.14 0.07 -15.77
N LYS A 335 29.93 -0.99 -16.02
CA LYS A 335 29.59 -2.05 -16.99
C LYS A 335 28.62 -3.08 -16.46
N SER A 336 28.48 -3.21 -15.14
CA SER A 336 27.66 -4.25 -14.50
C SER A 336 26.62 -3.70 -13.54
N CYS A 337 26.73 -2.44 -13.11
CA CYS A 337 25.75 -1.80 -12.24
C CYS A 337 24.45 -1.55 -13.00
N TYR A 338 23.33 -2.12 -12.52
CA TYR A 338 22.00 -1.94 -13.11
C TYR A 338 21.66 -0.45 -13.35
N LEU A 339 22.00 0.42 -12.40
CA LEU A 339 21.69 1.85 -12.50
C LEU A 339 22.53 2.54 -13.58
N CYS A 340 23.83 2.24 -13.65
CA CYS A 340 24.70 2.79 -14.68
C CYS A 340 24.32 2.32 -16.08
N VAL A 341 24.05 1.02 -16.27
CA VAL A 341 23.71 0.48 -17.60
C VAL A 341 22.36 0.98 -18.13
N ASN A 342 21.48 1.44 -17.24
CA ASN A 342 20.20 2.05 -17.59
C ASN A 342 20.22 3.58 -17.53
N PHE A 343 21.40 4.21 -17.37
CA PHE A 343 21.56 5.67 -17.29
C PHE A 343 20.70 6.32 -16.20
N ILE A 344 20.45 5.59 -15.11
CA ILE A 344 19.71 6.09 -13.94
C ILE A 344 20.65 7.03 -13.18
N SER A 345 20.21 8.27 -12.99
CA SER A 345 20.86 9.24 -12.12
C SER A 345 19.94 9.52 -10.94
N ILE A 346 20.36 9.13 -9.74
CA ILE A 346 19.59 9.37 -8.52
C ILE A 346 19.89 10.79 -8.04
N PRO A 347 18.87 11.66 -7.84
CA PRO A 347 19.09 12.97 -7.26
C PRO A 347 19.81 12.86 -5.90
N PRO A 348 20.82 13.69 -5.58
CA PRO A 348 21.64 13.52 -4.38
C PRO A 348 20.84 13.43 -3.07
N ILE A 349 19.81 14.27 -2.93
CA ILE A 349 18.89 14.26 -1.78
C ILE A 349 18.15 12.92 -1.65
N ILE A 350 17.69 12.35 -2.77
CA ILE A 350 17.01 11.06 -2.81
C ILE A 350 17.99 9.93 -2.47
N GLY A 351 19.21 9.96 -2.99
CA GLY A 351 20.25 9.00 -2.65
C GLY A 351 20.56 9.00 -1.14
N ALA A 352 20.67 10.18 -0.54
CA ALA A 352 20.92 10.29 0.89
C ALA A 352 19.73 9.82 1.75
N ILE A 353 18.49 10.15 1.37
CA ILE A 353 17.28 9.62 2.01
C ILE A 353 17.23 8.08 1.92
N ILE A 354 17.49 7.50 0.73
CA ILE A 354 17.55 6.05 0.54
C ILE A 354 18.56 5.42 1.50
N LYS A 355 19.79 5.96 1.59
CA LYS A 355 20.83 5.42 2.48
C LYS A 355 20.42 5.46 3.95
N GLN A 356 19.76 6.53 4.39
CA GLN A 356 19.32 6.69 5.77
C GLN A 356 18.10 5.84 6.12
N LEU A 357 17.05 5.83 5.28
CA LEU A 357 15.86 4.97 5.48
C LEU A 357 16.23 3.50 5.56
N LEU A 358 17.17 3.10 4.72
CA LEU A 358 17.67 1.74 4.69
C LEU A 358 18.77 1.52 5.72
N HIS A 359 19.05 2.38 6.70
CA HIS A 359 20.12 2.07 7.67
C HIS A 359 19.82 0.79 8.48
N VAL A 360 20.84 -0.04 8.74
CA VAL A 360 20.65 -1.33 9.44
C VAL A 360 20.24 -1.11 10.89
N ASP A 361 20.89 -0.19 11.60
CA ASP A 361 20.45 0.27 12.92
C ASP A 361 19.18 1.13 12.77
N PRO A 362 18.03 0.72 13.34
CA PRO A 362 16.78 1.48 13.28
C PRO A 362 16.88 2.87 13.92
N LYS A 363 17.80 3.09 14.88
CA LYS A 363 17.97 4.40 15.54
C LYS A 363 18.60 5.46 14.64
N GLN A 364 19.20 5.04 13.52
CA GLN A 364 19.80 5.96 12.54
C GLN A 364 18.84 6.30 11.39
N ARG A 365 17.62 5.75 11.40
CA ARG A 365 16.61 6.06 10.38
C ARG A 365 15.88 7.34 10.78
N PRO A 366 15.64 8.27 9.84
CA PRO A 366 14.86 9.46 10.11
C PRO A 366 13.39 9.08 10.34
N SER A 367 12.68 9.93 11.06
CA SER A 367 11.23 9.88 11.17
C SER A 367 10.55 10.18 9.83
N ALA A 368 9.30 9.77 9.68
CA ALA A 368 8.50 10.09 8.50
C ALA A 368 8.34 11.61 8.29
N TYR A 369 8.22 12.38 9.38
CA TYR A 369 8.11 13.84 9.34
C TYR A 369 9.36 14.48 8.74
N GLU A 370 10.52 14.07 9.24
CA GLU A 370 11.83 14.52 8.76
C GLU A 370 11.98 14.30 7.25
N VAL A 371 11.62 13.11 6.76
CA VAL A 371 11.65 12.77 5.33
C VAL A 371 10.67 13.62 4.54
N ALA A 372 9.43 13.78 5.02
CA ALA A 372 8.42 14.60 4.35
C ALA A 372 8.87 16.07 4.22
N MET A 373 9.49 16.64 5.27
CA MET A 373 10.04 17.99 5.24
C MET A 373 11.21 18.12 4.26
N ALA A 374 12.14 17.17 4.27
CA ALA A 374 13.28 17.18 3.35
C ALA A 374 12.88 17.07 1.87
N LEU A 375 11.72 16.49 1.56
CA LEU A 375 11.20 16.38 0.20
C LEU A 375 10.31 17.58 -0.22
N GLN A 376 9.74 18.32 0.74
CA GLN A 376 8.92 19.51 0.44
C GLN A 376 9.75 20.77 0.23
N GLU A 377 10.79 20.94 1.01
CA GLU A 377 11.69 22.08 0.90
C GLU A 377 12.84 21.66 -0.02
N ASN A 378 13.11 22.42 -1.09
CA ASN A 378 14.35 22.29 -1.88
C ASN A 378 15.60 22.68 -1.04
N ARG A 379 15.72 22.20 0.21
CA ARG A 379 16.85 22.47 1.09
C ARG A 379 18.10 21.80 0.55
N GLN A 380 19.17 22.58 0.46
CA GLN A 380 20.51 22.05 0.24
C GLN A 380 20.95 21.18 1.43
N VAL A 381 21.83 20.22 1.12
CA VAL A 381 22.25 19.07 1.92
C VAL A 381 22.78 19.45 3.31
N GLN A 382 21.89 19.54 4.29
CA GLN A 382 22.18 19.25 5.69
C GLN A 382 21.09 18.30 6.18
N LEU A 383 21.32 17.01 5.99
CA LEU A 383 20.36 15.96 6.34
C LEU A 383 20.57 15.54 7.79
N PHE A 384 19.65 16.02 8.63
CA PHE A 384 19.31 15.62 10.00
C PHE A 384 20.46 15.61 11.02
N PRO A 385 20.28 16.22 12.20
CA PRO A 385 21.29 16.12 13.25
C PRO A 385 21.42 14.64 13.63
N VAL A 386 22.60 14.05 13.35
CA VAL A 386 23.01 12.82 14.02
C VAL A 386 22.96 13.16 15.50
N HIS A 387 22.00 12.59 16.24
CA HIS A 387 21.92 12.81 17.68
C HIS A 387 23.23 12.34 18.31
N SER A 388 24.10 13.31 18.61
CA SER A 388 25.26 13.08 19.44
C SER A 388 24.74 12.58 20.78
N ARG A 389 25.24 11.42 21.20
CA ARG A 389 24.94 10.83 22.49
C ARG A 389 25.07 11.92 23.55
N LEU A 390 23.99 12.24 24.25
CA LEU A 390 24.10 12.85 25.57
C LEU A 390 24.81 11.81 26.44
N GLN A 391 26.12 12.00 26.60
CA GLN A 391 26.82 11.48 27.76
C GLN A 391 26.31 12.28 28.95
N GLY A 392 25.55 11.62 29.81
CA GLY A 392 25.02 12.12 31.07
C GLY A 392 24.55 10.95 31.89
#